data_AF-A0A849J701-F1
#
_entry.id   AF-A0A849J701-F1
#
_cell.length_a   1.000
_cell.length_b   1.000
_cell.length_c   1.000
_cell.angle_alpha   90.00
_cell.angle_beta   90.00
_cell.angle_gamma   90.00
#
_symmetry.space_group_name_H-M   'P 1'
#
loop_
_entity.id
_entity.type
_entity.pdbx_description
1 polymer ?
#
loop_
_entity_poly.entity_id
_entity_poly.type
_entity_poly.pdbx_seq_one_letter_code
_entity_poly.pdbx_strand_id
1 'polypeptide(L)'
;MSDQLDLVTIIEKAKAGDEAAMGELFRQFASPLLRYLKGRRVIDPEDIASETWLSIIGSLSKFQGDGGDFRAWIFSTARRRVIDSARRASVRPKLEQIGEAESASASNDPSFTPGAGSEADQAVSELVDSLTDEQRDVVLLRVLGGFSAAEVAKIVGRSEGAIRVIQHRAIKKLAENISNPNVTFGTTAAFPLMK
;
A
#
# COMPACT_ATOMS: atom_id res chain seq x y z
N MET A 1 -18.88 24.43 -12.17
CA MET A 1 -19.69 23.37 -11.54
C MET A 1 -19.49 22.13 -12.40
N SER A 2 -18.27 21.59 -12.35
CA SER A 2 -17.80 20.62 -13.33
C SER A 2 -18.38 19.26 -13.03
N ASP A 3 -18.98 18.70 -14.06
CA ASP A 3 -19.59 17.39 -14.20
C ASP A 3 -18.70 16.30 -13.61
N GLN A 4 -18.92 15.97 -12.34
CA GLN A 4 -18.25 14.83 -11.70
C GLN A 4 -18.99 13.59 -12.19
N LEU A 5 -18.58 13.08 -13.35
CA LEU A 5 -19.10 11.82 -13.90
C LEU A 5 -19.03 10.75 -12.80
N ASP A 6 -20.15 10.05 -12.59
CA ASP A 6 -20.18 8.88 -11.71
C ASP A 6 -19.10 7.89 -12.17
N LEU A 7 -18.38 7.32 -11.20
CA LEU A 7 -17.23 6.44 -11.44
C LEU A 7 -17.61 5.25 -12.34
N VAL A 8 -18.84 4.76 -12.22
CA VAL A 8 -19.38 3.72 -13.12
C VAL A 8 -19.34 4.17 -14.58
N THR A 9 -19.73 5.41 -14.87
CA THR A 9 -19.70 5.96 -16.24
C THR A 9 -18.27 6.08 -16.76
N ILE A 10 -17.33 6.50 -15.90
CA ILE A 10 -15.91 6.60 -16.25
C ILE A 10 -15.36 5.20 -16.59
N ILE A 11 -15.70 4.19 -15.79
CA ILE A 11 -15.30 2.80 -16.03
C ILE A 11 -15.83 2.29 -17.38
N GLU A 12 -17.11 2.51 -17.68
CA GLU A 12 -17.70 2.05 -18.95
C GLU A 12 -17.09 2.75 -20.17
N LYS A 13 -16.80 4.05 -20.08
CA LYS A 13 -16.07 4.76 -21.15
C LYS A 13 -14.65 4.24 -21.32
N ALA A 14 -13.92 4.03 -20.23
CA ALA A 14 -12.58 3.48 -20.28
C ALA A 14 -12.56 2.05 -20.86
N LYS A 15 -13.58 1.23 -20.55
CA LYS A 15 -13.79 -0.10 -21.17
C LYS A 15 -14.00 -0.01 -22.68
N ALA A 16 -14.65 1.04 -23.16
CA ALA A 16 -14.85 1.32 -24.59
C ALA A 16 -13.61 1.92 -25.29
N GLY A 17 -12.49 2.12 -24.57
CA GLY A 17 -11.25 2.66 -25.12
C GLY A 17 -11.12 4.18 -25.05
N ASP A 18 -11.97 4.87 -24.30
CA ASP A 18 -11.83 6.31 -24.06
C ASP A 18 -10.58 6.60 -23.21
N GLU A 19 -9.55 7.17 -23.84
CA GLU A 19 -8.28 7.51 -23.20
C GLU A 19 -8.43 8.56 -22.09
N ALA A 20 -9.37 9.50 -22.24
CA ALA A 20 -9.60 10.53 -21.22
C ALA A 20 -10.23 9.92 -19.97
N ALA A 21 -11.16 8.98 -20.14
CA ALA A 21 -11.75 8.21 -19.05
C ALA A 21 -10.70 7.32 -18.35
N MET A 22 -9.83 6.65 -19.11
CA MET A 22 -8.71 5.89 -18.55
C MET A 22 -7.76 6.80 -17.75
N GLY A 23 -7.43 7.97 -18.30
CA GLY A 23 -6.60 8.97 -17.61
C GLY A 23 -7.22 9.45 -16.31
N GLU A 24 -8.55 9.54 -16.21
CA GLU A 24 -9.25 9.89 -14.98
C GLU A 24 -9.16 8.79 -13.93
N LEU A 25 -9.38 7.53 -14.31
CA LEU A 25 -9.16 6.40 -13.40
C LEU A 25 -7.72 6.38 -12.88
N PHE A 26 -6.75 6.61 -13.76
CA PHE A 26 -5.34 6.68 -13.36
C PHE A 26 -5.08 7.79 -12.35
N ARG A 27 -5.53 9.02 -12.63
CA ARG A 27 -5.38 10.17 -11.71
C ARG A 27 -6.02 9.89 -10.35
N GLN A 28 -7.17 9.24 -10.33
CA GLN A 28 -7.89 8.94 -9.10
C GLN A 28 -7.19 7.89 -8.23
N PHE A 29 -6.62 6.84 -8.83
CA PHE A 29 -6.11 5.69 -8.07
C PHE A 29 -4.60 5.55 -8.01
N ALA A 30 -3.82 6.23 -8.85
CA ALA A 30 -2.36 6.07 -8.89
C ALA A 30 -1.70 6.48 -7.56
N SER A 31 -2.08 7.64 -7.02
CA SER A 31 -1.51 8.15 -5.76
C SER A 31 -1.93 7.31 -4.54
N PRO A 32 -3.22 6.95 -4.35
CA PRO A 32 -3.62 5.99 -3.32
C PRO A 32 -2.93 4.63 -3.41
N LEU A 33 -2.78 4.07 -4.61
CA LEU A 33 -2.10 2.80 -4.84
C LEU A 33 -0.63 2.89 -4.43
N LEU A 34 0.08 3.95 -4.87
CA LEU A 34 1.49 4.13 -4.54
C LEU A 34 1.68 4.35 -3.03
N ARG A 35 0.79 5.09 -2.36
CA ARG A 35 0.82 5.23 -0.89
C ARG A 35 0.64 3.89 -0.18
N TYR A 36 -0.27 3.04 -0.64
CA TYR A 36 -0.42 1.69 -0.10
C TYR A 36 0.87 0.88 -0.28
N LEU A 37 1.46 0.88 -1.48
CA LEU A 37 2.69 0.13 -1.76
C LEU A 37 3.90 0.64 -0.95
N LYS A 38 4.05 1.96 -0.80
CA LYS A 38 5.08 2.55 0.07
C LYS A 38 4.86 2.19 1.53
N GLY A 39 3.61 2.24 2.00
CA GLY A 39 3.24 1.77 3.34
C GLY A 39 3.49 0.27 3.53
N ARG A 40 3.40 -0.54 2.46
CA ARG A 40 3.77 -1.96 2.45
C ARG A 40 5.27 -2.20 2.54
N ARG A 41 6.10 -1.18 2.28
CA ARG A 41 7.56 -1.23 2.33
C ARG A 41 8.14 -2.27 1.35
N VAL A 42 7.57 -2.32 0.16
CA VAL A 42 8.15 -3.08 -0.95
C VAL A 42 9.41 -2.36 -1.46
N ILE A 43 10.37 -3.13 -1.98
CA ILE A 43 11.66 -2.60 -2.45
C ILE A 43 11.45 -1.60 -3.60
N ASP A 44 10.61 -1.96 -4.58
CA ASP A 44 10.30 -1.12 -5.74
C ASP A 44 8.77 -0.93 -5.86
N PRO A 45 8.20 0.06 -5.16
CA PRO A 45 6.76 0.30 -5.19
C PRO A 45 6.27 0.84 -6.53
N GLU A 46 7.11 1.59 -7.25
CA GLU A 46 6.82 2.13 -8.58
C GLU A 46 6.72 1.02 -9.64
N ASP A 47 7.59 0.01 -9.60
CA ASP A 47 7.51 -1.16 -10.49
C ASP A 47 6.24 -1.98 -10.22
N ILE A 48 5.94 -2.30 -8.95
CA ILE A 48 4.71 -3.01 -8.60
C ILE A 48 3.46 -2.21 -8.99
N ALA A 49 3.48 -0.87 -8.86
CA ALA A 49 2.40 -0.02 -9.32
C ALA A 49 2.21 -0.12 -10.84
N SER A 50 3.32 -0.09 -11.59
CA SER A 50 3.32 -0.20 -13.06
C SER A 50 2.77 -1.56 -13.51
N GLU A 51 3.25 -2.66 -12.93
CA GLU A 51 2.71 -4.00 -13.18
C GLU A 51 1.22 -4.12 -12.83
N THR A 52 0.79 -3.45 -11.75
CA THR A 52 -0.62 -3.40 -11.36
C THR A 52 -1.44 -2.70 -12.43
N TRP A 53 -1.04 -1.51 -12.87
CA TRP A 53 -1.75 -0.78 -13.92
C TRP A 53 -1.78 -1.52 -15.26
N LEU A 54 -0.68 -2.14 -15.67
CA LEU A 54 -0.65 -2.99 -16.88
C LEU A 54 -1.66 -4.14 -16.77
N SER A 55 -1.75 -4.77 -15.59
CA SER A 55 -2.74 -5.81 -15.34
C SER A 55 -4.17 -5.29 -15.44
N ILE A 56 -4.44 -4.13 -14.84
CA ILE A 56 -5.77 -3.50 -14.85
C ILE A 56 -6.17 -3.13 -16.27
N ILE A 57 -5.31 -2.41 -17.00
CA ILE A 57 -5.55 -2.02 -18.39
C ILE A 57 -5.81 -3.24 -19.27
N GLY A 58 -4.96 -4.27 -19.17
CA GLY A 58 -5.06 -5.48 -19.98
C GLY A 58 -6.31 -6.33 -19.72
N SER A 59 -7.01 -6.11 -18.62
CA SER A 59 -8.22 -6.86 -18.25
C SER A 59 -9.46 -6.00 -17.98
N LEU A 60 -9.35 -4.68 -18.18
CA LEU A 60 -10.41 -3.71 -17.90
C LEU A 60 -11.69 -4.05 -18.67
N SER A 61 -11.58 -4.45 -19.94
CA SER A 61 -12.73 -4.81 -20.79
C SER A 61 -13.60 -5.94 -20.20
N LYS A 62 -13.02 -6.79 -19.35
CA LYS A 62 -13.71 -7.91 -18.68
C LYS A 62 -14.24 -7.55 -17.30
N PHE A 63 -13.93 -6.37 -16.78
CA PHE A 63 -14.37 -5.94 -15.45
C PHE A 63 -15.89 -5.77 -15.40
N GLN A 64 -16.47 -6.25 -14.29
CA GLN A 64 -17.87 -6.12 -13.95
C GLN A 64 -17.96 -5.71 -12.48
N GLY A 65 -18.82 -4.73 -12.18
CA GLY A 65 -19.00 -4.21 -10.84
C GLY A 65 -19.14 -2.69 -10.83
N ASP A 66 -19.32 -2.13 -9.64
CA ASP A 66 -19.38 -0.69 -9.43
C ASP A 66 -17.99 -0.09 -9.14
N GLY A 67 -17.97 1.20 -8.77
CA GLY A 67 -16.74 1.88 -8.41
C GLY A 67 -16.03 1.32 -7.16
N GLY A 68 -16.78 0.77 -6.21
CA GLY A 68 -16.22 0.12 -5.02
C GLY A 68 -15.55 -1.20 -5.37
N ASP A 69 -16.17 -2.00 -6.23
CA ASP A 69 -15.59 -3.24 -6.76
C ASP A 69 -14.34 -2.97 -7.60
N PHE A 70 -14.35 -1.90 -8.41
CA PHE A 70 -13.19 -1.50 -9.21
C PHE A 70 -12.00 -1.12 -8.33
N ARG A 71 -12.25 -0.31 -7.31
CA ARG A 71 -11.24 0.07 -6.34
C ARG A 71 -10.72 -1.14 -5.57
N ALA A 72 -11.60 -2.05 -5.13
CA ALA A 72 -11.18 -3.30 -4.48
C ALA A 72 -10.34 -4.18 -5.42
N TRP A 73 -10.67 -4.21 -6.71
CA TRP A 73 -9.94 -4.98 -7.71
C TRP A 73 -8.51 -4.49 -7.93
N ILE A 74 -8.29 -3.17 -8.01
CA ILE A 74 -6.94 -2.56 -8.09
C ILE A 74 -6.08 -3.00 -6.90
N PHE A 75 -6.58 -2.81 -5.68
CA PHE A 75 -5.81 -3.09 -4.48
C PHE A 75 -5.65 -4.59 -4.20
N SER A 76 -6.61 -5.42 -4.63
CA SER A 76 -6.45 -6.88 -4.62
C SER A 76 -5.33 -7.33 -5.56
N THR A 77 -5.26 -6.74 -6.75
CA THR A 77 -4.21 -7.04 -7.74
C THR A 77 -2.86 -6.62 -7.20
N ALA A 78 -2.74 -5.40 -6.67
CA ALA A 78 -1.53 -4.89 -6.05
C ALA A 78 -1.06 -5.80 -4.90
N ARG A 79 -1.96 -6.15 -3.98
CA ARG A 79 -1.65 -7.02 -2.83
C ARG A 79 -1.09 -8.37 -3.26
N ARG A 80 -1.69 -9.01 -4.27
CA ARG A 80 -1.19 -10.28 -4.83
C ARG A 80 0.25 -10.12 -5.34
N ARG A 81 0.54 -9.04 -6.07
CA ARG A 81 1.89 -8.75 -6.56
C ARG A 81 2.91 -8.54 -5.44
N VAL A 82 2.53 -7.85 -4.36
CA VAL A 82 3.37 -7.70 -3.16
C VAL A 82 3.71 -9.06 -2.54
N ILE A 83 2.72 -9.94 -2.42
CA ILE A 83 2.94 -11.29 -1.87
C ILE A 83 3.84 -12.11 -2.80
N ASP A 84 3.63 -12.04 -4.10
CA ASP A 84 4.42 -12.75 -5.10
C ASP A 84 5.86 -12.23 -5.19
N SER A 85 6.10 -10.92 -5.05
CA SER A 85 7.44 -10.35 -5.02
C SER A 85 8.21 -10.79 -3.78
N ALA A 86 7.57 -10.76 -2.60
CA ALA A 86 8.15 -11.25 -1.36
C ALA A 86 8.50 -12.75 -1.43
N ARG A 87 7.61 -13.57 -2.00
CA ARG A 87 7.85 -15.01 -2.21
C ARG A 87 9.01 -15.27 -3.19
N ARG A 88 9.13 -14.50 -4.26
CA ARG A 88 10.25 -14.60 -5.21
C ARG A 88 11.58 -14.25 -4.54
N ALA A 89 11.59 -13.22 -3.70
CA ALA A 89 12.77 -12.82 -2.93
C ALA A 89 13.19 -13.90 -1.90
N SER A 90 12.24 -14.57 -1.24
CA SER A 90 12.56 -15.63 -0.27
C SER A 90 13.02 -16.95 -0.90
N VAL A 91 12.57 -17.28 -2.12
CA VAL A 91 12.92 -18.52 -2.84
C VAL A 91 14.24 -18.42 -3.61
N ARG A 92 14.80 -17.21 -3.77
CA ARG A 92 16.16 -17.01 -4.30
C ARG A 92 17.13 -16.81 -3.12
N PRO A 93 17.58 -17.87 -2.41
CA PRO A 93 18.68 -17.71 -1.47
C PRO A 93 19.95 -17.42 -2.27
N LYS A 94 20.47 -16.20 -2.16
CA LYS A 94 21.91 -15.91 -2.14
C LYS A 94 22.74 -16.50 -3.31
N LEU A 95 22.20 -16.58 -4.52
CA LEU A 95 23.00 -16.89 -5.72
C LEU A 95 23.76 -15.67 -6.26
N GLU A 96 23.41 -14.46 -5.79
CA GLU A 96 24.17 -13.24 -6.08
C GLU A 96 25.32 -12.96 -5.09
N GLN A 97 25.49 -13.73 -4.00
CA GLN A 97 26.64 -13.53 -3.10
C GLN A 97 27.86 -14.42 -3.42
N ILE A 98 27.88 -15.11 -4.56
CA ILE A 98 29.00 -15.98 -4.96
C ILE A 98 29.77 -15.43 -6.18
N GLY A 99 29.39 -14.25 -6.69
CA GLY A 99 30.09 -13.57 -7.79
C GLY A 99 30.80 -12.26 -7.41
N GLU A 100 30.61 -11.74 -6.19
CA GLU A 100 31.12 -10.41 -5.79
C GLU A 100 31.84 -10.47 -4.44
N ALA A 101 32.75 -11.43 -4.28
CA ALA A 101 33.66 -11.50 -3.13
C ALA A 101 34.80 -10.45 -3.17
N GLU A 102 34.82 -9.54 -4.16
CA GLU A 102 35.77 -8.43 -4.24
C GLU A 102 35.08 -7.12 -4.67
N SER A 103 34.14 -6.63 -3.86
CA SER A 103 33.86 -5.18 -3.67
C SER A 103 32.76 -4.99 -2.63
N ALA A 104 33.09 -5.25 -1.37
CA ALA A 104 32.29 -4.77 -0.23
C ALA A 104 32.57 -3.28 0.04
N SER A 105 32.41 -2.44 -0.99
CA SER A 105 32.36 -0.98 -0.83
C SER A 105 31.03 -0.51 -1.39
N ALA A 106 30.15 -0.11 -0.47
CA ALA A 106 28.92 0.66 -0.68
C ALA A 106 28.41 0.74 -2.13
N SER A 107 27.47 -0.14 -2.50
CA SER A 107 26.55 0.13 -3.60
C SER A 107 25.61 1.28 -3.19
N ASN A 108 26.15 2.49 -3.27
CA ASN A 108 25.38 3.71 -3.42
C ASN A 108 24.68 3.66 -4.77
N ASP A 109 23.45 3.14 -4.80
CA ASP A 109 22.46 3.72 -5.69
C ASP A 109 22.20 5.16 -5.20
N PRO A 110 22.49 6.22 -5.98
CA PRO A 110 22.24 7.60 -5.56
C PRO A 110 20.74 7.91 -5.35
N SER A 111 19.86 6.99 -5.71
CA SER A 111 18.41 7.16 -5.72
C SER A 111 17.71 6.57 -4.50
N PHE A 112 18.36 5.65 -3.78
CA PHE A 112 17.81 5.03 -2.58
C PHE A 112 18.66 5.42 -1.36
N THR A 113 18.31 6.54 -0.75
CA THR A 113 18.74 6.87 0.60
C THR A 113 17.68 6.34 1.57
N PRO A 114 17.90 5.20 2.26
CA PRO A 114 17.12 4.88 3.45
C PRO A 114 17.56 5.87 4.54
N GLY A 115 16.99 7.08 4.52
CA GLY A 115 17.42 8.17 5.39
C GLY A 115 17.00 9.59 4.98
N ALA A 116 16.31 9.79 3.85
CA ALA A 116 15.74 11.11 3.51
C ALA A 116 14.35 11.35 4.14
N GLY A 117 14.03 10.65 5.23
CA GLY A 117 12.84 10.87 6.03
C GLY A 117 13.18 11.73 7.25
N SER A 118 12.25 12.57 7.67
CA SER A 118 12.34 13.20 8.99
C SER A 118 12.42 12.12 10.10
N GLU A 119 12.88 12.48 11.30
CA GLU A 119 12.83 11.57 12.47
C GLU A 119 11.42 10.98 12.68
N ALA A 120 10.39 11.77 12.34
CA ALA A 120 9.00 11.31 12.37
C ALA A 120 8.71 10.20 11.34
N ASP A 121 9.27 10.29 10.13
CA ASP A 121 9.09 9.26 9.10
C ASP A 121 9.76 7.94 9.50
N GLN A 122 10.92 8.02 10.16
CA GLN A 122 11.63 6.85 10.71
C GLN A 122 10.84 6.21 11.87
N ALA A 123 10.33 7.01 12.80
CA ALA A 123 9.49 6.50 13.90
C ALA A 123 8.20 5.84 13.38
N VAL A 124 7.53 6.44 12.39
CA VAL A 124 6.36 5.86 11.72
C VAL A 124 6.72 4.56 11.00
N SER A 125 7.88 4.52 10.35
CA SER A 125 8.40 3.34 9.68
C SER A 125 8.57 2.17 10.66
N GLU A 126 9.19 2.40 11.83
CA GLU A 126 9.39 1.37 12.86
C GLU A 126 8.08 0.87 13.47
N LEU A 127 7.12 1.77 13.70
CA LEU A 127 5.78 1.38 14.13
C LEU A 127 5.11 0.43 13.13
N VAL A 128 5.18 0.73 11.84
CA VAL A 128 4.60 -0.10 10.78
C VAL A 128 5.35 -1.43 10.64
N ASP A 129 6.66 -1.46 10.92
CA ASP A 129 7.48 -2.67 11.00
C ASP A 129 7.16 -3.57 12.18
N SER A 130 6.52 -3.04 13.22
CA SER A 130 5.99 -3.87 14.30
C SER A 130 4.77 -4.71 13.88
N LEU A 131 4.05 -4.34 12.81
CA LEU A 131 2.84 -5.04 12.39
C LEU A 131 3.16 -6.29 11.55
N THR A 132 2.37 -7.34 11.72
CA THR A 132 2.35 -8.45 10.74
C THR A 132 1.90 -7.93 9.37
N ASP A 133 2.26 -8.63 8.30
CA ASP A 133 1.82 -8.27 6.95
C ASP A 133 0.31 -8.11 6.84
N GLU A 134 -0.47 -9.02 7.42
CA GLU A 134 -1.93 -8.94 7.37
C GLU A 134 -2.47 -7.74 8.16
N GLN A 135 -1.88 -7.41 9.32
CA GLN A 135 -2.25 -6.22 10.09
C GLN A 135 -1.92 -4.94 9.34
N ARG A 136 -0.75 -4.88 8.70
CA ARG A 136 -0.30 -3.75 7.89
C ARG A 136 -1.24 -3.52 6.70
N ASP A 137 -1.63 -4.58 5.98
CA ASP A 137 -2.63 -4.48 4.91
C ASP A 137 -3.93 -3.86 5.40
N VAL A 138 -4.48 -4.39 6.50
CA VAL A 138 -5.75 -3.91 7.04
C VAL A 138 -5.66 -2.46 7.47
N VAL A 139 -4.59 -2.05 8.17
CA VAL A 139 -4.43 -0.66 8.60
C VAL A 139 -4.28 0.28 7.41
N LEU A 140 -3.40 -0.05 6.45
CA LEU A 140 -3.17 0.82 5.29
C LEU A 140 -4.44 0.98 4.46
N LEU A 141 -5.19 -0.10 4.20
CA LEU A 141 -6.43 -0.03 3.43
C LEU A 141 -7.53 0.72 4.21
N ARG A 142 -7.68 0.50 5.52
CA ARG A 142 -8.72 1.18 6.31
C ARG A 142 -8.41 2.67 6.51
N VAL A 143 -7.16 3.01 6.83
CA VAL A 143 -6.75 4.35 7.26
C VAL A 143 -6.29 5.22 6.10
N LEU A 144 -5.35 4.75 5.27
CA LEU A 144 -4.87 5.52 4.10
C LEU A 144 -5.76 5.34 2.89
N GLY A 145 -6.26 4.11 2.72
CA GLY A 145 -7.13 3.76 1.63
C GLY A 145 -8.52 4.35 1.82
N GLY A 146 -9.06 4.38 3.04
CA GLY A 146 -10.44 4.78 3.32
C GLY A 146 -11.46 3.71 2.94
N PHE A 147 -11.08 2.43 2.96
CA PHE A 147 -11.98 1.32 2.64
C PHE A 147 -12.85 0.96 3.84
N SER A 148 -14.07 0.49 3.61
CA SER A 148 -14.92 -0.18 4.59
C SER A 148 -14.33 -1.53 5.01
N ALA A 149 -14.76 -2.08 6.15
CA ALA A 149 -14.32 -3.41 6.56
C ALA A 149 -14.73 -4.48 5.53
N ALA A 150 -15.89 -4.32 4.89
CA ALA A 150 -16.40 -5.21 3.86
C ALA A 150 -15.54 -5.18 2.59
N GLU A 151 -15.11 -4.00 2.14
CA GLU A 151 -14.21 -3.89 0.99
C GLU A 151 -12.82 -4.47 1.31
N VAL A 152 -12.27 -4.20 2.49
CA VAL A 152 -10.99 -4.79 2.91
C VAL A 152 -11.08 -6.31 3.01
N ALA A 153 -12.22 -6.85 3.44
CA ALA A 153 -12.47 -8.28 3.44
C ALA A 153 -12.35 -8.90 2.04
N LYS A 154 -12.91 -8.23 1.01
CA LYS A 154 -12.75 -8.64 -0.40
C LYS A 154 -11.28 -8.62 -0.85
N ILE A 155 -10.51 -7.60 -0.44
CA ILE A 155 -9.11 -7.42 -0.84
C ILE A 155 -8.18 -8.43 -0.17
N VAL A 156 -8.34 -8.63 1.14
CA VAL A 156 -7.45 -9.46 1.96
C VAL A 156 -7.83 -10.94 1.89
N GLY A 157 -9.09 -11.26 1.53
CA GLY A 157 -9.59 -12.64 1.44
C GLY A 157 -10.01 -13.19 2.81
N ARG A 158 -10.67 -12.37 3.64
CA ARG A 158 -11.12 -12.71 5.00
C ARG A 158 -12.58 -12.32 5.21
N SER A 159 -13.18 -12.75 6.32
CA SER A 159 -14.49 -12.26 6.72
C SER A 159 -14.42 -10.82 7.25
N GLU A 160 -15.50 -10.06 7.09
CA GLU A 160 -15.59 -8.70 7.61
C GLU A 160 -15.37 -8.63 9.13
N GLY A 161 -15.89 -9.61 9.88
CA GLY A 161 -15.64 -9.75 11.32
C GLY A 161 -14.15 -9.93 11.64
N ALA A 162 -13.44 -10.76 10.87
CA ALA A 162 -12.00 -10.94 11.03
C ALA A 162 -11.23 -9.63 10.76
N ILE A 163 -11.62 -8.87 9.72
CA ILE A 163 -11.01 -7.57 9.42
C ILE A 163 -11.15 -6.60 10.61
N ARG A 164 -12.32 -6.52 11.24
CA ARG A 164 -12.53 -5.66 12.42
C ARG A 164 -11.62 -6.06 13.58
N VAL A 165 -11.47 -7.37 13.82
CA VAL A 165 -10.58 -7.89 14.87
C VAL A 165 -9.12 -7.59 14.56
N ILE A 166 -8.67 -7.81 13.33
CA ILE A 166 -7.30 -7.51 12.89
C ILE A 166 -7.03 -6.01 13.02
N GLN A 167 -7.96 -5.16 12.58
CA GLN A 167 -7.85 -3.71 12.71
C GLN A 167 -7.68 -3.30 14.18
N HIS A 168 -8.55 -3.81 15.07
CA HIS A 168 -8.46 -3.51 16.50
C HIS A 168 -7.11 -3.93 17.09
N ARG A 169 -6.63 -5.14 16.78
CA ARG A 169 -5.34 -5.64 17.26
C ARG A 169 -4.16 -4.81 16.72
N ALA A 170 -4.21 -4.42 15.45
CA ALA A 170 -3.17 -3.61 14.83
C ALA A 170 -3.09 -2.22 15.46
N ILE A 171 -4.23 -1.54 15.62
CA ILE A 171 -4.30 -0.20 16.24
C ILE A 171 -3.82 -0.27 17.70
N LYS A 172 -4.24 -1.29 18.46
CA LYS A 172 -3.78 -1.49 19.84
C LYS A 172 -2.26 -1.63 19.90
N LYS A 173 -1.67 -2.45 19.02
CA LYS A 173 -0.22 -2.65 18.94
C LYS A 173 0.53 -1.35 18.59
N LEU A 174 0.01 -0.57 17.64
CA LEU A 174 0.58 0.74 17.30
C LEU A 174 0.53 1.70 18.50
N ALA A 175 -0.59 1.76 19.22
CA ALA A 175 -0.76 2.63 20.38
C ALA A 175 0.18 2.26 21.54
N GLU A 176 0.37 0.95 21.79
CA GLU A 176 1.32 0.44 22.78
C GLU A 176 2.76 0.83 22.43
N ASN A 177 3.14 0.74 21.15
CA ASN A 177 4.48 1.13 20.69
C ASN A 177 4.70 2.65 20.73
N ILE A 178 3.68 3.46 20.43
CA ILE A 178 3.76 4.93 20.57
C ILE A 178 3.93 5.35 22.03
N SER A 179 3.30 4.62 22.96
CA SER A 179 3.37 4.91 24.40
C SER A 179 4.68 4.47 25.05
N ASN A 180 5.55 3.77 24.31
CA ASN A 180 6.84 3.31 24.79
C ASN A 180 7.89 4.41 24.60
N PRO A 181 8.55 4.92 25.66
CA PRO A 181 9.42 6.10 25.60
C PRO A 181 10.68 5.96 24.72
N ASN A 182 10.90 4.78 24.12
CA ASN A 182 11.99 4.53 23.18
C ASN A 182 11.63 4.83 21.71
N VAL A 183 10.38 5.18 21.39
CA VAL A 183 10.01 5.68 20.06
C VAL A 183 10.05 7.21 20.10
N THR A 184 11.20 7.77 19.70
CA THR A 184 11.41 9.22 19.66
C THR A 184 10.63 9.82 18.50
N PHE A 185 9.35 10.15 18.72
CA PHE A 185 8.69 11.15 17.88
C PHE A 185 9.34 12.48 18.21
N GLY A 186 10.00 13.11 17.24
CA GLY A 186 10.65 14.41 17.39
C GLY A 186 9.78 15.34 18.23
N THR A 187 10.30 15.74 19.40
CA THR A 187 9.61 16.57 20.39
C THR A 187 9.00 17.80 19.71
N THR A 188 7.68 17.86 19.58
CA THR A 188 6.93 19.12 19.45
C THR A 188 5.49 18.95 19.94
N ALA A 189 5.19 19.72 20.99
CA ALA A 189 3.87 20.12 21.49
C ALA A 189 2.99 19.06 22.18
N ALA A 190 3.11 19.06 23.51
CA ALA A 190 2.04 18.84 24.49
C ALA A 190 0.62 18.76 23.90
N PHE A 191 0.05 17.56 23.87
CA PHE A 191 -1.39 17.36 23.84
C PHE A 191 -1.92 17.50 25.27
N PRO A 192 -2.73 18.51 25.62
CA PRO A 192 -3.33 18.59 26.92
C PRO A 192 -4.49 17.59 26.98
N LEU A 193 -4.32 16.54 27.77
CA LEU A 193 -5.42 15.68 28.20
C LEU A 193 -6.31 16.49 29.15
N MET A 194 -7.47 16.93 28.69
CA MET A 194 -8.54 17.41 29.56
C MET A 194 -9.32 16.21 30.11
N LYS A 195 -9.51 16.22 31.44
CA LYS A 195 -10.36 15.30 32.19
C LYS A 195 -11.84 15.59 31.95
#